data_AF-A0A1J4MNP9-F1
#
_entry.id   AF-A0A1J4MNP9-F1
#
_cell.length_a   1.000
_cell.length_b   1.000
_cell.length_c   1.000
_cell.angle_alpha   90.00
_cell.angle_beta   90.00
_cell.angle_gamma   90.00
#
_symmetry.space_group_name_H-M   'P 1'
#
loop_
_entity.id
_entity.type
_entity.pdbx_description
1 polymer ?
#
loop_
_entity_poly.entity_id
_entity_poly.type
_entity_poly.pdbx_seq_one_letter_code
_entity_poly.pdbx_strand_id
1 'polypeptide(L)'
;MAIKLSRKRKLHRVSRRTKNQRRLYVNLEKQIRDKAVRSRWSNRKTVSQNLKIIHTSDILKEIPESTFVSTHKKLGEREHGIIQRLYEKYGNDVISMSRDMRRNPYQWNSNQCEKRLKIYKAL
;
A
#
# COMPACT_ATOMS: atom_id res chain seq x y z
N MET A 1 -55.83 55.38 -36.98
CA MET A 1 -55.70 53.99 -36.47
C MET A 1 -55.32 54.06 -34.99
N ALA A 2 -56.13 53.51 -34.08
CA ALA A 2 -55.87 53.58 -32.64
C ALA A 2 -54.99 52.42 -32.17
N ILE A 3 -53.86 52.72 -31.53
CA ILE A 3 -52.93 51.73 -30.97
C ILE A 3 -53.56 51.15 -29.69
N LYS A 4 -53.90 49.85 -29.70
CA LYS A 4 -54.39 49.15 -28.50
C LYS A 4 -53.23 48.98 -27.50
N LEU A 5 -53.28 49.72 -26.39
CA LEU A 5 -52.37 49.54 -25.25
C LEU A 5 -52.67 48.19 -24.58
N SER A 6 -51.82 47.18 -24.82
CA SER A 6 -51.93 45.88 -24.15
C SER A 6 -51.55 46.01 -22.67
N ARG A 7 -52.36 45.44 -21.77
CA ARG A 7 -52.13 45.44 -20.32
C ARG A 7 -50.72 44.89 -19.99
N LYS A 8 -49.92 45.66 -19.24
CA LYS A 8 -48.60 45.22 -18.74
C LYS A 8 -48.78 43.97 -17.86
N ARG A 9 -48.07 42.88 -18.19
CA ARG A 9 -48.05 41.66 -17.38
C ARG A 9 -47.35 41.93 -16.04
N LYS A 10 -48.02 41.68 -14.90
CA LYS A 10 -47.39 41.68 -13.57
C LYS A 10 -46.68 40.33 -13.37
N LEU A 11 -45.37 40.36 -13.19
CA LEU A 11 -44.58 39.17 -12.85
C LEU A 11 -44.65 38.94 -11.33
N HIS A 12 -44.99 37.72 -10.91
CA HIS A 12 -44.92 37.34 -9.50
C HIS A 12 -43.47 37.22 -9.04
N ARG A 13 -43.18 37.68 -7.82
CA ARG A 13 -41.84 37.62 -7.23
C ARG A 13 -41.53 36.17 -6.85
N VAL A 14 -40.69 35.49 -7.64
CA VAL A 14 -40.23 34.15 -7.34
C VAL A 14 -39.15 34.23 -6.25
N SER A 15 -39.39 33.64 -5.07
CA SER A 15 -38.34 33.49 -4.07
C SER A 15 -37.54 32.21 -4.36
N ARG A 16 -36.21 32.34 -4.44
CA ARG A 16 -35.32 31.18 -4.51
C ARG A 16 -34.94 30.78 -3.10
N ARG A 17 -35.52 29.69 -2.58
CA ARG A 17 -35.02 29.09 -1.33
C ARG A 17 -33.68 28.44 -1.64
N THR A 18 -32.62 28.80 -0.94
CA THR A 18 -31.32 28.14 -1.09
C THR A 18 -31.49 26.65 -0.78
N LYS A 19 -31.00 25.77 -1.66
CA LYS A 19 -30.97 24.33 -1.37
C LYS A 19 -30.17 24.17 -0.07
N ASN A 20 -30.79 23.54 0.93
CA ASN A 20 -30.19 23.28 2.23
C ASN A 20 -28.78 22.68 2.03
N GLN A 21 -27.73 23.39 2.45
CA GLN A 21 -26.34 22.91 2.35
C GLN A 21 -26.03 21.75 3.30
N ARG A 22 -27.03 21.19 3.98
CA ARG A 22 -26.93 20.11 4.96
C ARG A 22 -26.41 18.77 4.40
N ARG A 23 -26.03 18.68 3.13
CA ARG A 23 -25.46 17.48 2.49
C ARG A 23 -23.96 17.57 2.16
N LEU A 24 -23.25 18.61 2.56
CA LEU A 24 -21.83 18.79 2.22
C LEU A 24 -20.82 18.34 3.28
N TYR A 25 -21.27 17.97 4.48
CA TYR A 25 -20.35 17.35 5.44
C TYR A 25 -20.16 15.89 5.04
N VAL A 26 -19.03 15.66 4.38
CA VAL A 26 -18.45 14.34 4.16
C VAL A 26 -18.58 13.52 5.44
N ASN A 27 -19.24 12.36 5.35
CA ASN A 27 -19.34 11.44 6.48
C ASN A 27 -17.96 10.80 6.69
N LEU A 28 -17.13 11.45 7.51
CA LEU A 28 -15.73 11.06 7.75
C LEU A 28 -15.64 9.66 8.36
N GLU A 29 -16.56 9.32 9.26
CA GLU A 29 -16.69 7.95 9.80
C GLU A 29 -16.74 6.88 8.69
N LYS A 30 -17.51 7.11 7.62
CA LYS A 30 -17.58 6.16 6.49
C LYS A 30 -16.34 6.17 5.59
N GLN A 31 -15.55 7.25 5.59
CA GLN A 31 -14.38 7.40 4.71
C GLN A 31 -13.05 6.96 5.34
N ILE A 32 -12.93 7.01 6.68
CA ILE A 32 -11.70 6.59 7.38
C ILE A 32 -11.44 5.12 7.11
N ARG A 33 -10.31 4.76 6.48
CA ARG A 33 -10.01 3.36 6.11
C ARG A 33 -9.70 2.49 7.33
N ASP A 34 -8.94 3.03 8.29
CA ASP A 34 -8.49 2.27 9.45
C ASP A 34 -9.64 1.95 10.39
N LYS A 35 -9.85 0.65 10.66
CA LYS A 35 -10.93 0.16 11.51
C LYS A 35 -10.82 0.70 12.95
N ALA A 36 -9.61 0.73 13.49
CA ALA A 36 -9.31 1.21 14.84
C ALA A 36 -9.65 2.69 15.03
N VAL A 37 -9.34 3.51 14.03
CA VAL A 37 -9.63 4.96 14.03
C VAL A 37 -11.11 5.20 13.77
N ARG A 38 -11.70 4.47 12.81
CA ARG A 38 -13.12 4.55 12.46
C ARG A 38 -14.04 4.28 13.65
N SER A 39 -13.74 3.24 14.44
CA SER A 39 -14.48 2.87 15.65
C SER A 39 -14.59 4.02 16.67
N ARG A 40 -13.51 4.78 16.83
CA ARG A 40 -13.38 5.85 17.83
C ARG A 40 -13.84 7.22 17.31
N TRP A 41 -14.04 7.36 16.00
CA TRP A 41 -14.38 8.63 15.36
C TRP A 41 -15.86 8.98 15.50
N SER A 42 -16.17 10.23 15.90
CA SER A 42 -17.54 10.73 15.94
C SER A 42 -17.72 11.94 15.03
N ASN A 43 -18.64 11.85 14.07
CA ASN A 43 -19.02 12.97 13.21
C ASN A 43 -19.76 14.11 13.95
N ARG A 44 -20.20 13.88 15.20
CA ARG A 44 -20.82 14.91 16.03
C ARG A 44 -19.81 15.84 16.70
N LYS A 45 -18.53 15.43 16.74
CA LYS A 45 -17.43 16.17 17.34
C LYS A 45 -16.58 16.84 16.26
N THR A 46 -15.89 17.92 16.63
CA THR A 46 -14.91 18.54 15.73
C THR A 46 -13.68 17.64 15.57
N VAL A 47 -12.91 17.84 14.50
CA VAL A 47 -11.65 17.11 14.26
C VAL A 47 -10.70 17.25 15.46
N SER A 48 -10.56 18.45 16.02
CA SER A 48 -9.68 18.70 17.18
C SER A 48 -10.14 17.97 18.44
N GLN A 49 -11.45 17.82 18.65
CA GLN A 49 -12.00 17.04 19.77
C GLN A 49 -11.77 15.54 19.59
N ASN A 50 -11.93 15.03 18.37
CA ASN A 50 -11.65 13.62 18.08
C ASN A 50 -10.16 13.29 18.25
N LEU A 51 -9.26 14.17 17.79
CA LEU A 51 -7.82 13.97 17.92
C LEU A 51 -7.33 13.98 19.38
N LYS A 52 -8.03 14.68 20.29
CA LYS A 52 -7.73 14.62 21.73
C LYS A 52 -8.11 13.28 22.36
N ILE A 53 -9.08 12.57 21.78
CA ILE A 53 -9.57 11.28 22.28
C ILE A 53 -8.78 10.13 21.66
N ILE A 54 -8.40 10.28 20.38
CA ILE A 54 -7.67 9.27 19.63
C ILE A 54 -6.18 9.41 19.93
N HIS A 55 -5.69 8.66 20.90
CA HIS A 55 -4.26 8.56 21.18
C HIS A 55 -3.59 7.52 20.28
N THR A 56 -2.43 7.88 19.72
CA THR A 56 -1.64 7.02 18.83
C THR A 56 -1.17 5.74 19.54
N SER A 57 -0.84 5.83 20.83
CA SER A 57 -0.44 4.69 21.67
C SER A 57 -1.47 3.57 21.69
N ASP A 58 -2.75 3.92 21.72
CA ASP A 58 -3.83 2.94 21.84
C ASP A 58 -4.09 2.24 20.51
N ILE A 59 -3.89 2.96 19.39
CA ILE A 59 -3.94 2.37 18.06
C ILE A 59 -2.79 1.39 17.87
N LEU A 60 -1.57 1.76 18.28
CA LEU A 60 -0.38 0.90 18.13
C LEU A 60 -0.51 -0.43 18.88
N LYS A 61 -1.19 -0.47 20.03
CA LYS A 61 -1.47 -1.71 20.77
C LYS A 61 -2.40 -2.67 20.03
N GLU A 62 -3.28 -2.16 19.18
CA GLU A 62 -4.23 -2.96 18.41
C GLU A 62 -3.63 -3.50 17.10
N ILE A 63 -2.51 -2.93 16.66
CA ILE A 63 -1.79 -3.46 15.52
C ILE A 63 -1.13 -4.77 15.97
N PRO A 64 -1.45 -5.92 15.36
CA PRO A 64 -0.78 -7.16 15.70
C PRO A 64 0.71 -7.00 15.49
N GLU A 65 1.52 -7.46 16.44
CA GLU A 65 2.96 -7.56 16.24
C GLU A 65 3.19 -8.34 14.95
N SER A 66 3.90 -7.73 14.01
CA SER A 66 4.02 -8.30 12.69
C SER A 66 4.75 -9.64 12.78
N THR A 67 3.99 -10.72 12.65
CA THR A 67 4.54 -12.06 12.42
C THR A 67 4.99 -12.13 10.96
N PHE A 68 5.97 -11.32 10.58
CA PHE A 68 6.72 -11.58 9.36
C PHE A 68 7.49 -12.87 9.61
N VAL A 69 6.86 -14.00 9.33
CA VAL A 69 7.57 -15.27 9.23
C VAL A 69 8.54 -15.08 8.08
N SER A 70 9.83 -14.94 8.41
CA SER A 70 10.89 -14.88 7.41
C SER A 70 10.81 -16.15 6.59
N THR A 71 10.21 -16.05 5.40
CA THR A 71 10.12 -17.19 4.49
C THR A 71 11.54 -17.64 4.20
N HIS A 72 11.88 -18.89 4.52
CA HIS A 72 13.19 -19.46 4.20
C HIS A 72 13.49 -19.20 2.73
N LYS A 73 14.57 -18.49 2.44
CA LYS A 73 14.98 -18.19 1.07
C LYS A 73 15.32 -19.51 0.39
N LYS A 74 14.56 -19.88 -0.64
CA LYS A 74 14.85 -21.04 -1.50
C LYS A 74 15.49 -20.55 -2.80
N LEU A 75 16.42 -21.31 -3.35
CA LEU A 75 16.86 -21.07 -4.73
C LEU A 75 15.73 -21.41 -5.69
N GLY A 76 15.62 -20.67 -6.79
CA GLY A 76 14.78 -21.10 -7.91
C GLY A 76 15.35 -22.36 -8.57
N GLU A 77 14.51 -23.11 -9.28
CA GLU A 77 14.89 -24.39 -9.94
C GLU A 77 16.10 -24.23 -10.88
N ARG A 78 16.11 -23.18 -11.70
CA ARG A 78 17.21 -22.90 -12.63
C ARG A 78 18.51 -22.57 -11.89
N GLU A 79 18.43 -21.76 -10.84
CA GLU A 79 19.60 -21.37 -10.05
C GLU A 79 20.18 -22.58 -9.30
N HIS A 80 19.31 -23.47 -8.81
CA HIS A 80 19.69 -24.72 -8.19
C HIS A 80 20.51 -25.59 -9.15
N GLY A 81 20.03 -25.80 -10.38
CA GLY A 81 20.77 -26.57 -11.39
C GLY A 81 22.11 -25.94 -11.79
N ILE A 82 22.22 -24.60 -11.78
CA ILE A 82 23.48 -23.90 -12.03
C ILE A 82 24.46 -24.10 -10.87
N ILE A 83 24.01 -23.88 -9.63
CA ILE A 83 24.86 -24.04 -8.44
C ILE A 83 25.29 -25.48 -8.25
N GLN A 84 24.42 -26.46 -8.51
CA GLN A 84 24.77 -27.86 -8.47
C GLN A 84 25.95 -28.16 -9.40
N ARG A 85 25.88 -27.74 -10.68
CA ARG A 85 26.97 -27.94 -11.66
C ARG A 85 28.26 -27.22 -11.28
N LEU A 86 28.16 -26.04 -10.68
CA LEU A 86 29.31 -25.28 -10.19
C LEU A 86 29.94 -25.99 -8.98
N TYR A 87 29.13 -26.48 -8.06
CA TYR A 87 29.54 -27.22 -6.86
C TYR A 87 30.20 -28.55 -7.21
N GLU A 88 29.63 -29.31 -8.15
CA GLU A 88 30.20 -30.57 -8.65
C GLU A 88 31.62 -30.39 -9.22
N LYS A 89 31.92 -29.23 -9.83
CA LYS A 89 33.24 -28.95 -10.42
C LYS A 89 34.23 -28.31 -9.46
N TYR A 90 33.81 -27.30 -8.69
CA TYR A 90 34.70 -26.44 -7.92
C TYR A 90 34.57 -26.64 -6.40
N GLY A 91 33.59 -27.42 -5.94
CA GLY A 91 33.36 -27.68 -4.53
C GLY A 91 33.05 -26.40 -3.75
N ASN A 92 33.98 -25.96 -2.91
CA ASN A 92 33.82 -24.77 -2.06
C ASN A 92 34.57 -23.54 -2.57
N ASP A 93 35.28 -23.63 -3.71
CA ASP A 93 36.05 -22.51 -4.24
C ASP A 93 35.16 -21.51 -4.99
N VAL A 94 34.68 -20.51 -4.24
CA VAL A 94 33.78 -19.46 -4.73
C VAL A 94 34.44 -18.57 -5.79
N ILE A 95 35.76 -18.36 -5.72
CA ILE A 95 36.47 -17.48 -6.66
C ILE A 95 36.49 -18.14 -8.03
N SER A 96 36.84 -19.43 -8.09
CA SER A 96 36.86 -20.18 -9.34
C SER A 96 35.46 -20.32 -9.95
N MET A 97 34.40 -20.49 -9.14
CA MET A 97 33.02 -20.50 -9.63
C MET A 97 32.62 -19.19 -10.31
N SER A 98 32.97 -18.05 -9.71
CA SER A 98 32.61 -16.74 -10.27
C SER A 98 33.29 -16.48 -11.63
N ARG A 99 34.43 -17.11 -11.88
CA ARG A 99 35.21 -16.96 -13.12
C ARG A 99 34.78 -17.94 -14.23
N ASP A 100 34.04 -19.02 -13.94
CA ASP A 100 33.58 -19.97 -14.97
C ASP A 100 32.38 -19.42 -15.76
N MET A 101 32.67 -18.63 -16.79
CA MET A 101 31.65 -18.03 -17.66
C MET A 101 30.74 -19.04 -18.37
N ARG A 102 31.19 -20.30 -18.55
CA ARG A 102 30.40 -21.34 -19.25
C ARG A 102 29.36 -21.95 -18.32
N ARG A 103 29.72 -22.22 -17.07
CA ARG A 103 28.81 -22.82 -16.07
C ARG A 103 28.04 -21.79 -15.25
N ASN A 104 28.47 -20.53 -15.25
CA ASN A 104 27.79 -19.40 -14.63
C ASN A 104 27.19 -18.46 -15.70
N PRO A 105 26.06 -18.82 -16.36
CA PRO A 105 25.44 -18.00 -17.41
C PRO A 105 25.09 -16.59 -16.95
N TYR A 106 24.77 -16.43 -15.67
CA TYR A 106 24.37 -15.15 -15.07
C TYR A 106 25.55 -14.32 -14.59
N GLN A 107 26.79 -14.80 -14.77
CA GLN A 107 28.01 -14.09 -14.39
C GLN A 107 27.98 -13.58 -12.95
N TRP A 108 27.50 -14.42 -12.03
CA TRP A 108 27.47 -14.08 -10.61
C TRP A 108 28.86 -13.77 -10.07
N ASN A 109 28.94 -12.70 -9.28
CA ASN A 109 30.16 -12.38 -8.55
C ASN A 109 30.39 -13.36 -7.38
N SER A 110 31.58 -13.35 -6.79
CA SER A 110 31.95 -14.23 -5.68
C SER A 110 30.94 -14.17 -4.52
N ASN A 111 30.54 -12.98 -4.11
CA ASN A 111 29.58 -12.79 -3.01
C ASN A 111 28.19 -13.40 -3.32
N GLN A 112 27.74 -13.31 -4.58
CA GLN A 112 26.49 -13.90 -5.04
C GLN A 112 26.56 -15.42 -5.07
N CYS A 113 27.68 -15.98 -5.53
CA CYS A 113 27.94 -17.42 -5.48
C CYS A 113 27.96 -17.92 -4.03
N GLU A 114 28.64 -17.21 -3.11
CA GLU A 114 28.70 -17.57 -1.70
C GLU A 114 27.30 -17.61 -1.06
N LYS A 115 26.49 -16.58 -1.27
CA LYS A 115 25.11 -16.52 -0.74
C LYS A 115 24.26 -17.69 -1.24
N ARG A 116 24.34 -18.00 -2.52
CA ARG A 116 23.57 -19.09 -3.13
C ARG A 116 24.07 -20.45 -2.67
N LEU A 117 25.38 -20.62 -2.52
CA LEU A 117 26.00 -21.85 -2.02
C LEU A 117 25.63 -22.10 -0.55
N LYS A 118 25.53 -21.04 0.27
CA LYS A 118 25.00 -21.13 1.64
C LYS A 118 23.56 -21.65 1.66
N ILE A 119 22.69 -21.11 0.78
CA ILE A 119 21.30 -21.57 0.69
C ILE A 119 21.24 -23.02 0.16
N TYR A 120 22.07 -23.36 -0.83
CA TYR A 120 22.15 -24.71 -1.41
C TYR A 120 22.57 -25.76 -0.38
N LYS A 121 23.51 -25.44 0.52
CA LYS A 121 23.93 -26.33 1.61
C LYS A 121 22.94 -26.41 2.78
N ALA A 122 22.05 -25.44 2.90
CA ALA A 122 21.04 -25.38 3.94
C ALA A 122 19.71 -26.04 3.51
N LEU A 123 19.60 -26.43 2.24
CA LEU A 123 18.56 -27.31 1.70
C LEU A 123 18.89 -28.76 2.04
#